data_AF-G0UWD8-F1
#
_entry.id   AF-G0UWD8-F1
#
_cell.length_a   1.000
_cell.length_b   1.000
_cell.length_c   1.000
_cell.angle_alpha   90.00
_cell.angle_beta   90.00
_cell.angle_gamma   90.00
#
_symmetry.space_group_name_H-M   'P 1'
#
loop_
_entity.id
_entity.type
_entity.pdbx_description
1 polymer ?
#
loop_
_entity_poly.entity_id
_entity_poly.type
_entity_poly.pdbx_seq_one_letter_code
_entity_poly.pdbx_strand_id
1 'polypeptide(L)'
;MFTYSTITFRKALAHFSVREFRARQRHSLKPDNVVDVFKSSLHPNDRFLREASVGAGASRFLVVDRNQCVRGIYRPLLCLPYPEDGSNALGIPVESYLQLLHQKTISEENSTLVFVSHVNGFSFAVYGIDGIVRLPIAHITLPTQRAAAAGKMSDRDMRPFVSTSSLIDDLAELVTDHYSSSMDPCSSFFFLSNSDSAMTFVETRAAWKSRGYADKMPLSFDDKRWVRLPETSPHYGNMGTLYHEDPEIGTVVSEAKLTARVITGLLELDS
;
A
#
# COMPACT_ATOMS: atom_id res chain seq x y z
N MET A 1 -43.50 -14.49 -3.75
CA MET A 1 -42.73 -13.24 -3.67
C MET A 1 -41.43 -13.49 -4.41
N PHE A 2 -41.33 -13.08 -5.68
CA PHE A 2 -40.14 -13.34 -6.50
C PHE A 2 -39.09 -12.28 -6.20
N THR A 3 -38.02 -12.65 -5.52
CA THR A 3 -36.82 -11.82 -5.41
C THR A 3 -36.14 -11.81 -6.79
N TYR A 4 -36.27 -10.71 -7.52
CA TYR A 4 -35.50 -10.46 -8.72
C TYR A 4 -34.02 -10.40 -8.34
N SER A 5 -33.28 -11.49 -8.58
CA SER A 5 -31.83 -11.42 -8.70
C SER A 5 -31.54 -10.72 -10.02
N THR A 6 -31.40 -9.40 -9.99
CA THR A 6 -30.82 -8.68 -11.13
C THR A 6 -29.42 -9.22 -11.34
N ILE A 7 -29.25 -10.05 -12.36
CA ILE A 7 -27.95 -10.39 -12.93
C ILE A 7 -27.39 -9.06 -13.44
N THR A 8 -26.53 -8.42 -12.65
CA THR A 8 -25.81 -7.23 -13.10
C THR A 8 -24.88 -7.68 -14.23
N PHE A 9 -25.32 -7.49 -15.47
CA PHE A 9 -24.45 -7.61 -16.63
C PHE A 9 -23.34 -6.55 -16.53
N ARG A 10 -22.16 -6.91 -17.04
CA ARG A 10 -20.95 -6.07 -17.11
C ARG A 10 -21.30 -4.59 -17.28
N LYS A 11 -20.95 -3.77 -16.29
CA LYS A 11 -21.23 -2.32 -16.33
C LYS A 11 -20.10 -1.59 -17.03
N ALA A 12 -20.46 -0.65 -17.90
CA ALA A 12 -19.50 0.33 -18.39
C ALA A 12 -18.85 1.06 -17.21
N LEU A 13 -17.56 1.33 -17.32
CA LEU A 13 -16.76 1.95 -16.27
C LEU A 13 -17.38 3.25 -15.72
N ALA A 14 -17.95 4.08 -16.60
CA ALA A 14 -18.59 5.35 -16.23
C ALA A 14 -19.80 5.20 -15.30
N HIS A 15 -20.43 4.01 -15.27
CA HIS A 15 -21.60 3.72 -14.45
C HIS A 15 -21.30 2.67 -13.37
N PHE A 16 -20.03 2.32 -13.18
CA PHE A 16 -19.63 1.29 -12.24
C PHE A 16 -19.54 1.86 -10.82
N SER A 17 -20.15 1.14 -9.88
CA SER A 17 -20.01 1.37 -8.45
C SER A 17 -19.49 0.12 -7.77
N VAL A 18 -18.38 0.25 -7.06
CA VAL A 18 -17.77 -0.85 -6.28
C VAL A 18 -18.77 -1.43 -5.26
N ARG A 19 -19.70 -0.62 -4.74
CA ARG A 19 -20.73 -1.08 -3.77
C ARG A 19 -21.72 -2.07 -4.37
N GLU A 20 -21.91 -2.02 -5.68
CA GLU A 20 -22.87 -2.85 -6.41
C GLU A 20 -22.19 -4.08 -7.04
N PHE A 21 -20.86 -4.15 -6.98
CA PHE A 21 -20.11 -5.26 -7.50
C PHE A 21 -20.32 -6.52 -6.65
N ARG A 22 -20.75 -7.59 -7.30
CA ARG A 22 -20.95 -8.90 -6.69
C ARG A 22 -20.04 -9.90 -7.40
N ALA A 23 -18.91 -10.19 -6.76
CA ALA A 23 -17.98 -11.20 -7.26
C ALA A 23 -18.66 -12.58 -7.30
N ARG A 24 -18.52 -13.29 -8.42
CA ARG A 24 -18.88 -14.70 -8.56
C ARG A 24 -17.69 -15.60 -8.31
N GLN A 25 -16.49 -15.13 -8.65
CA GLN A 25 -15.24 -15.83 -8.42
C GLN A 25 -14.30 -14.96 -7.59
N ARG A 26 -13.57 -15.60 -6.67
CA ARG A 26 -12.59 -14.95 -5.79
C ARG A 26 -11.33 -15.78 -5.78
N HIS A 27 -10.24 -15.21 -6.26
CA HIS A 27 -8.93 -15.85 -6.27
C HIS A 27 -8.01 -15.14 -5.28
N SER A 28 -7.56 -15.89 -4.28
CA SER A 28 -6.51 -15.43 -3.38
C SER A 28 -5.18 -15.36 -4.14
N LEU A 29 -4.53 -14.21 -4.08
CA LEU A 29 -3.27 -13.99 -4.77
C LEU A 29 -2.12 -14.00 -3.77
N LYS A 30 -1.04 -14.65 -4.18
CA LYS A 30 0.24 -14.79 -3.48
C LYS A 30 1.37 -14.54 -4.47
N PRO A 31 2.59 -14.22 -3.99
CA PRO A 31 3.73 -13.95 -4.87
C PRO A 31 3.99 -15.04 -5.91
N ASP A 32 3.82 -16.30 -5.49
CA ASP A 32 4.08 -17.50 -6.30
C ASP A 32 2.99 -17.81 -7.33
N ASN A 33 1.75 -17.34 -7.13
CA ASN A 33 0.62 -17.71 -7.99
C ASN A 33 0.05 -16.57 -8.83
N VAL A 34 0.42 -15.31 -8.56
CA VAL A 34 -0.25 -14.13 -9.13
C VAL A 34 -0.25 -14.14 -10.66
N VAL A 35 0.88 -14.51 -11.28
CA VAL A 35 1.05 -14.54 -12.74
C VAL A 35 0.17 -15.60 -13.36
N ASP A 36 0.14 -16.80 -12.77
CA ASP A 36 -0.64 -17.94 -13.28
C ASP A 36 -2.14 -17.70 -13.13
N VAL A 37 -2.56 -17.13 -11.99
CA VAL A 37 -3.97 -16.76 -11.78
C VAL A 37 -4.41 -15.71 -12.79
N PHE A 38 -3.60 -14.69 -13.05
CA PHE A 38 -3.92 -13.67 -14.06
C PHE A 38 -4.06 -14.29 -15.45
N LYS A 39 -3.10 -15.11 -15.88
CA LYS A 39 -3.12 -15.76 -17.19
C LYS A 39 -4.29 -16.74 -17.39
N SER A 40 -4.68 -17.44 -16.32
CA SER A 40 -5.74 -18.45 -16.38
C SER A 40 -7.15 -17.87 -16.19
N SER A 41 -7.30 -16.81 -15.39
CA SER A 41 -8.60 -16.28 -14.97
C SER A 41 -9.03 -15.05 -15.77
N LEU A 42 -8.07 -14.28 -16.31
CA LEU A 42 -8.38 -13.13 -17.15
C LEU A 42 -8.51 -13.55 -18.61
N HIS A 43 -9.50 -12.98 -19.31
CA HIS A 43 -9.69 -13.26 -20.73
C HIS A 43 -8.72 -12.40 -21.55
N PRO A 44 -8.29 -12.82 -22.75
CA PRO A 44 -7.51 -11.98 -23.68
C PRO A 44 -8.17 -10.64 -24.11
N ASN A 45 -9.42 -10.40 -23.68
CA ASN A 45 -10.15 -9.17 -23.91
C ASN A 45 -10.12 -8.24 -22.69
N ASP A 46 -9.62 -8.71 -21.55
CA ASP A 46 -9.40 -7.90 -20.36
C ASP A 46 -8.09 -7.18 -20.57
N ARG A 47 -8.20 -5.90 -20.90
CA ARG A 47 -7.06 -5.17 -21.41
C ARG A 47 -6.35 -4.41 -20.33
N PHE A 48 -7.07 -3.82 -19.38
CA PHE A 48 -6.50 -2.79 -18.51
C PHE A 48 -6.79 -3.05 -17.04
N LEU A 49 -5.80 -2.74 -16.21
CA LEU A 49 -5.96 -2.48 -14.79
C LEU A 49 -6.05 -0.97 -14.63
N ARG A 50 -7.22 -0.48 -14.21
CA ARG A 50 -7.44 0.95 -13.99
C ARG A 50 -7.65 1.24 -12.52
N GLU A 51 -6.85 2.12 -11.96
CA GLU A 51 -7.01 2.54 -10.57
C GLU A 51 -8.42 3.13 -10.33
N ALA A 52 -9.05 2.72 -9.23
CA ALA A 52 -10.34 3.25 -8.82
C ALA A 52 -10.16 4.64 -8.22
N SER A 53 -10.56 5.67 -8.95
CA SER A 53 -10.15 7.07 -8.73
C SER A 53 -10.70 7.76 -7.47
N VAL A 54 -11.49 7.09 -6.61
CA VAL A 54 -12.23 7.78 -5.52
C VAL A 54 -12.34 6.95 -4.22
N GLY A 55 -11.99 7.61 -3.11
CA GLY A 55 -12.33 7.22 -1.74
C GLY A 55 -11.46 6.12 -1.14
N ALA A 56 -11.98 5.42 -0.12
CA ALA A 56 -11.31 4.29 0.57
C ALA A 56 -10.97 3.08 -0.33
N GLY A 57 -11.25 3.19 -1.65
CA GLY A 57 -10.94 2.20 -2.68
C GLY A 57 -9.79 2.59 -3.60
N ALA A 58 -9.09 3.72 -3.37
CA ALA A 58 -7.98 4.19 -4.20
C ALA A 58 -6.88 3.14 -4.42
N SER A 59 -6.75 2.16 -3.52
CA SER A 59 -5.79 1.06 -3.68
C SER A 59 -6.23 -0.08 -4.61
N ARG A 60 -7.42 0.00 -5.22
CA ARG A 60 -8.04 -1.08 -6.00
C ARG A 60 -7.97 -0.78 -7.48
N PHE A 61 -7.73 -1.81 -8.27
CA PHE A 61 -7.69 -1.74 -9.71
C PHE A 61 -8.91 -2.44 -10.30
N LEU A 62 -9.61 -1.75 -11.19
CA LEU A 62 -10.70 -2.32 -11.97
C LEU A 62 -10.09 -3.06 -13.15
N VAL A 63 -10.51 -4.31 -13.34
CA VAL A 63 -10.19 -5.08 -14.54
C VAL A 63 -11.20 -4.68 -15.61
N VAL A 64 -10.72 -4.04 -16.67
CA VAL A 64 -11.55 -3.45 -17.73
C VAL A 64 -11.34 -4.19 -19.05
N ASP A 65 -12.44 -4.58 -19.69
CA ASP A 65 -12.42 -5.25 -20.98
C ASP A 65 -12.29 -4.26 -22.17
N ARG A 66 -12.20 -4.81 -23.39
CA ARG A 66 -12.12 -4.04 -24.64
C ARG A 66 -13.28 -3.06 -24.84
N ASN A 67 -14.44 -3.33 -24.23
CA ASN A 67 -15.64 -2.52 -24.36
C ASN A 67 -15.76 -1.48 -23.22
N GLN A 68 -14.69 -1.25 -22.46
CA GLN A 68 -14.69 -0.36 -21.30
C GLN A 68 -15.68 -0.81 -20.21
N CYS A 69 -15.95 -2.10 -20.12
CA CYS A 69 -16.78 -2.67 -19.07
C CYS A 69 -15.92 -3.26 -17.96
N VAL A 70 -16.35 -3.07 -16.72
CA VAL A 70 -15.68 -3.64 -15.54
C VAL A 70 -16.06 -5.10 -15.41
N ARG A 71 -15.04 -5.96 -15.42
CA ARG A 71 -15.13 -7.41 -15.18
C ARG A 71 -14.87 -7.79 -13.74
N GLY A 72 -14.05 -7.00 -13.07
CA GLY A 72 -13.49 -7.43 -11.81
C GLY A 72 -12.76 -6.35 -11.06
N ILE A 73 -12.35 -6.70 -9.85
CA ILE A 73 -11.59 -5.86 -8.95
C ILE A 73 -10.33 -6.64 -8.57
N TYR A 74 -9.19 -6.10 -8.95
CA TYR A 74 -7.88 -6.52 -8.50
C TYR A 74 -7.45 -5.66 -7.30
N ARG A 75 -6.92 -6.34 -6.29
CA ARG A 75 -6.31 -5.77 -5.10
C ARG A 75 -4.85 -6.24 -5.06
N PRO A 76 -3.89 -5.33 -5.25
CA PRO A 76 -2.51 -5.69 -5.42
C PRO A 76 -1.88 -6.17 -4.11
N LEU A 77 -0.86 -7.01 -4.28
CA LEU A 77 0.10 -7.34 -3.24
C LEU A 77 1.03 -6.15 -3.09
N LEU A 78 1.37 -5.77 -1.87
CA LEU A 78 2.32 -4.68 -1.64
C LEU A 78 3.78 -5.13 -1.66
N CYS A 79 4.04 -6.44 -1.73
CA CYS A 79 5.40 -6.93 -2.02
C CYS A 79 5.75 -6.86 -3.51
N LEU A 80 4.79 -6.58 -4.39
CA LEU A 80 4.99 -6.51 -5.83
C LEU A 80 5.02 -5.05 -6.32
N PRO A 81 5.61 -4.78 -7.50
CA PRO A 81 5.52 -3.48 -8.16
C PRO A 81 4.08 -2.99 -8.24
N TYR A 82 3.85 -1.71 -7.94
CA TYR A 82 2.50 -1.17 -7.97
C TYR A 82 1.98 -1.01 -9.42
N PRO A 83 0.71 -1.34 -9.74
CA PRO A 83 0.18 -1.31 -11.11
C PRO A 83 -0.13 0.11 -11.62
N GLU A 84 0.75 1.08 -11.35
CA GLU A 84 0.63 2.45 -11.84
C GLU A 84 1.56 2.69 -13.03
N ASP A 85 1.00 3.28 -14.08
CA ASP A 85 1.80 3.90 -15.13
C ASP A 85 1.99 5.37 -14.73
N GLY A 86 3.24 5.84 -14.66
CA GLY A 86 3.56 7.22 -14.32
C GLY A 86 3.12 8.25 -15.37
N SER A 87 2.60 7.78 -16.51
CA SER A 87 1.81 8.59 -17.43
C SER A 87 0.35 8.58 -16.99
N ASN A 88 -0.36 9.71 -17.08
CA ASN A 88 -1.80 9.85 -16.75
C ASN A 88 -2.75 8.98 -17.64
N ALA A 89 -2.33 7.78 -18.02
CA ALA A 89 -3.04 6.83 -18.85
C ALA A 89 -4.26 6.27 -18.12
N LEU A 90 -5.25 5.87 -18.92
CA LEU A 90 -6.55 5.35 -18.49
C LEU A 90 -6.48 3.96 -17.80
N GLY A 91 -5.28 3.51 -17.42
CA GLY A 91 -4.96 2.19 -16.84
C GLY A 91 -3.74 1.53 -17.51
N ILE A 92 -3.08 0.60 -16.80
CA ILE A 92 -1.96 -0.19 -17.32
C ILE A 92 -2.49 -1.44 -18.04
N PRO A 93 -1.98 -1.79 -19.24
CA PRO A 93 -2.35 -3.06 -19.85
C PRO A 93 -1.99 -4.25 -18.97
N VAL A 94 -2.87 -5.24 -18.86
CA VAL A 94 -2.64 -6.45 -18.04
C VAL A 94 -1.32 -7.13 -18.44
N GLU A 95 -1.07 -7.27 -19.74
CA GLU A 95 0.18 -7.88 -20.23
C GLU A 95 1.42 -7.04 -19.89
N SER A 96 1.33 -5.72 -19.94
CA SER A 96 2.42 -4.83 -19.54
C SER A 96 2.72 -4.96 -18.06
N TYR A 97 1.68 -5.11 -17.22
CA TYR A 97 1.87 -5.37 -15.80
C TYR A 97 2.52 -6.75 -15.55
N LEU A 98 2.09 -7.80 -16.25
CA LEU A 98 2.71 -9.13 -16.12
C LEU A 98 4.18 -9.13 -16.58
N GLN A 99 4.51 -8.37 -17.63
CA GLN A 99 5.89 -8.16 -18.07
C GLN A 99 6.71 -7.40 -17.01
N LEU A 100 6.14 -6.37 -16.39
CA LEU A 100 6.77 -5.65 -15.29
C LEU A 100 7.09 -6.58 -14.11
N LEU A 101 6.14 -7.43 -13.71
CA LEU A 101 6.37 -8.42 -12.65
C LEU A 101 7.55 -9.32 -13.00
N HIS A 102 7.56 -9.88 -14.22
CA HIS A 102 8.65 -10.74 -14.67
C HIS A 102 10.01 -10.02 -14.69
N GLN A 103 10.05 -8.80 -15.21
CA GLN A 103 11.27 -7.98 -15.26
C GLN A 103 11.81 -7.72 -13.85
N LYS A 104 10.95 -7.38 -12.90
CA LYS A 104 11.36 -7.11 -11.52
C LYS A 104 11.77 -8.40 -10.78
N THR A 105 11.29 -9.57 -11.21
CA THR A 105 11.76 -10.86 -10.69
C THR A 105 13.22 -11.16 -10.96
N ILE A 106 13.74 -10.71 -12.08
CA ILE A 106 15.13 -10.96 -12.48
C ILE A 106 16.04 -9.74 -12.27
N SER A 107 15.48 -8.62 -11.79
CA SER A 107 16.21 -7.36 -11.56
C SER A 107 16.82 -7.34 -10.16
N GLU A 108 17.81 -6.47 -9.96
CA GLU A 108 18.27 -6.07 -8.63
C GLU A 108 17.22 -5.24 -7.88
N GLU A 109 16.35 -4.51 -8.61
CA GLU A 109 15.23 -3.77 -8.04
C GLU A 109 14.04 -4.69 -7.74
N ASN A 110 14.22 -5.70 -6.89
CA ASN A 110 13.24 -6.76 -6.64
C ASN A 110 12.61 -6.70 -5.25
N SER A 111 12.64 -5.53 -4.60
CA SER A 111 12.07 -5.34 -3.28
C SER A 111 11.07 -4.19 -3.26
N THR A 112 10.39 -4.04 -2.14
CA THR A 112 9.42 -2.97 -1.85
C THR A 112 9.61 -2.51 -0.42
N LEU A 113 9.61 -1.20 -0.21
CA LEU A 113 9.59 -0.61 1.13
C LEU A 113 8.14 -0.39 1.52
N VAL A 114 7.73 -0.88 2.68
CA VAL A 114 6.41 -0.60 3.25
C VAL A 114 6.60 0.24 4.48
N PHE A 115 6.17 1.50 4.38
CA PHE A 115 6.21 2.49 5.44
C PHE A 115 4.79 2.70 5.99
N VAL A 116 4.61 2.61 7.29
CA VAL A 116 3.32 2.77 7.98
C VAL A 116 3.44 3.90 9.01
N SER A 117 2.69 4.97 8.82
CA SER A 117 2.51 5.97 9.88
C SER A 117 1.33 5.61 10.76
N HIS A 118 1.55 5.54 12.06
CA HIS A 118 0.56 5.20 13.07
C HIS A 118 0.61 6.20 14.23
N VAL A 119 -0.35 6.12 15.14
CA VAL A 119 -0.52 7.10 16.24
C VAL A 119 0.73 7.30 17.11
N ASN A 120 1.54 6.25 17.25
CA ASN A 120 2.74 6.26 18.09
C ASN A 120 4.04 6.49 17.30
N GLY A 121 3.99 6.75 15.99
CA GLY A 121 5.18 7.04 15.18
C GLY A 121 5.18 6.37 13.80
N PHE A 122 6.31 5.78 13.43
CA PHE A 122 6.52 5.10 12.16
C PHE A 122 6.93 3.65 12.36
N SER A 123 6.46 2.80 11.45
CA SER A 123 6.96 1.44 11.29
C SER A 123 7.31 1.23 9.82
N PHE A 124 8.44 0.61 9.52
CA PHE A 124 8.74 0.26 8.14
C PHE A 124 9.45 -1.09 8.06
N ALA A 125 9.28 -1.75 6.93
CA ALA A 125 9.88 -3.04 6.62
C ALA A 125 10.14 -3.12 5.12
N VAL A 126 11.10 -3.96 4.72
CA VAL A 126 11.37 -4.22 3.29
C VAL A 126 11.02 -5.67 2.97
N TYR A 127 10.27 -5.84 1.89
CA TYR A 127 9.84 -7.14 1.39
C TYR A 127 10.38 -7.37 -0.01
N GLY A 128 10.96 -8.54 -0.24
CA GLY A 128 11.22 -9.03 -1.58
C GLY A 128 9.91 -9.31 -2.31
N ILE A 129 9.96 -9.30 -3.63
CA ILE A 129 8.84 -9.68 -4.51
C ILE A 129 8.33 -11.10 -4.28
N ASP A 130 9.14 -11.98 -3.69
CA ASP A 130 8.79 -13.33 -3.26
C ASP A 130 8.00 -13.34 -1.94
N GLY A 131 7.80 -12.17 -1.33
CA GLY A 131 7.14 -11.98 -0.05
C GLY A 131 8.05 -12.22 1.14
N ILE A 132 9.35 -12.49 0.93
CA ILE A 132 10.31 -12.71 2.01
C ILE A 132 10.77 -11.37 2.58
N VAL A 133 10.83 -11.27 3.91
CA VAL A 133 11.33 -10.10 4.63
C VAL A 133 12.83 -9.93 4.36
N ARG A 134 13.24 -8.75 3.89
CA ARG A 134 14.64 -8.36 3.65
C ARG A 134 15.17 -7.45 4.75
N LEU A 135 14.30 -6.57 5.25
CA LEU A 135 14.53 -5.77 6.45
C LEU A 135 13.35 -6.02 7.39
N PRO A 136 13.58 -6.65 8.56
CA PRO A 136 12.57 -6.82 9.61
C PRO A 136 11.93 -5.49 10.00
N ILE A 137 10.76 -5.55 10.61
CA ILE A 137 10.07 -4.32 10.98
C ILE A 137 10.90 -3.54 11.99
N ALA A 138 11.07 -2.25 11.74
CA ALA A 138 11.67 -1.34 12.70
C ALA A 138 10.68 -0.22 13.03
N HIS A 139 10.64 0.12 14.31
CA HIS A 139 9.71 1.06 14.89
C HIS A 139 10.46 2.32 15.34
N ILE A 140 9.98 3.47 14.88
CA ILE A 140 10.44 4.78 15.32
C ILE A 140 9.29 5.39 16.09
N THR A 141 9.45 5.55 17.40
CA THR A 141 8.32 5.85 18.29
C THR A 141 8.41 7.22 18.92
N LEU A 142 7.24 7.79 19.18
CA LEU A 142 7.13 9.01 19.95
C LEU A 142 7.55 8.72 21.40
N PRO A 143 8.28 9.63 22.08
CA PRO A 143 8.67 9.45 23.47
C PRO A 143 7.48 9.12 24.39
N THR A 144 7.65 8.11 25.25
CA THR A 144 6.61 7.44 26.08
C THR A 144 5.76 8.37 26.94
N GLN A 145 6.27 9.54 27.34
CA GLN A 145 5.50 10.55 28.09
C GLN A 145 4.34 11.18 27.28
N ARG A 146 4.30 11.00 25.95
CA ARG A 146 3.28 11.57 25.05
C ARG A 146 2.15 10.59 24.70
N ALA A 147 2.39 9.28 24.77
CA ALA A 147 1.38 8.25 24.49
C ALA A 147 0.20 8.28 25.49
N ALA A 148 0.47 8.60 26.76
CA ALA A 148 -0.55 8.71 27.81
C ALA A 148 -1.47 9.94 27.67
N ALA A 149 -1.06 10.98 26.93
CA ALA A 149 -1.82 12.22 26.73
C ALA A 149 -2.67 12.22 25.45
N ALA A 150 -2.30 11.43 24.43
CA ALA A 150 -3.01 11.33 23.16
C ALA A 150 -4.46 10.79 23.31
N GLY A 151 -4.74 9.99 24.35
CA GLY A 151 -6.08 9.49 24.63
C GLY A 151 -7.03 10.46 25.36
N LYS A 152 -6.58 11.67 25.71
CA LYS A 152 -7.35 12.61 26.57
C LYS A 152 -7.44 14.06 26.07
N MET A 153 -6.82 14.40 24.94
CA MET A 153 -6.85 15.77 24.40
C MET A 153 -7.43 15.80 22.98
N SER A 154 -8.14 16.87 22.63
CA SER A 154 -8.75 17.02 21.31
C SER A 154 -7.67 17.24 20.23
N ASP A 155 -7.91 16.77 18.99
CA ASP A 155 -7.06 16.93 17.80
C ASP A 155 -6.58 18.37 17.51
N ARG A 156 -7.19 19.35 18.16
CA ARG A 156 -6.90 20.77 18.02
C ARG A 156 -5.77 21.25 18.95
N ASP A 157 -5.52 20.53 20.04
CA ASP A 157 -4.57 20.93 21.10
C ASP A 157 -3.15 20.36 20.92
N MET A 158 -2.98 19.34 20.07
CA MET A 158 -1.68 18.66 19.87
C MET A 158 -0.84 19.22 18.70
N ARG A 159 -1.43 20.05 17.84
CA ARG A 159 -0.76 20.61 16.65
C ARG A 159 0.41 21.57 16.93
N PRO A 160 0.52 22.27 18.08
CA PRO A 160 1.70 23.11 18.35
C PRO A 160 2.94 22.34 18.81
N PHE A 161 2.81 21.06 19.24
CA PHE A 161 3.95 20.23 19.67
C PHE A 161 4.60 19.46 18.52
N VAL A 162 4.13 19.71 17.29
CA VAL A 162 4.81 19.46 16.01
C VAL A 162 6.04 20.37 15.84
N SER A 163 6.59 20.89 16.95
CA SER A 163 8.03 21.08 17.13
C SER A 163 8.77 19.72 17.19
N THR A 164 8.63 18.95 16.10
CA THR A 164 9.73 18.41 15.28
C THR A 164 11.14 18.32 15.90
N SER A 165 11.54 17.18 16.49
CA SER A 165 12.98 16.82 16.60
C SER A 165 13.23 15.33 16.29
N SER A 166 12.98 14.39 17.21
CA SER A 166 13.53 13.02 17.06
C SER A 166 13.00 12.18 15.90
N LEU A 167 11.67 12.03 15.69
CA LEU A 167 11.15 11.05 14.69
C LEU A 167 11.77 11.16 13.28
N ILE A 168 12.00 12.39 12.81
CA ILE A 168 12.56 12.63 11.48
C ILE A 168 14.08 12.43 11.50
N ASP A 169 14.74 12.72 12.62
CA ASP A 169 16.17 12.49 12.80
C ASP A 169 16.46 10.98 12.95
N ASP A 170 15.67 10.27 13.77
CA ASP A 170 15.69 8.82 13.93
C ASP A 170 15.40 8.13 12.58
N LEU A 171 14.46 8.67 11.78
CA LEU A 171 14.22 8.18 10.42
C LEU A 171 15.43 8.40 9.52
N ALA A 172 16.12 9.53 9.66
CA ALA A 172 17.30 9.84 8.86
C ALA A 172 18.51 8.97 9.24
N GLU A 173 18.70 8.68 10.53
CA GLU A 173 19.67 7.70 11.02
C GLU A 173 19.38 6.33 10.41
N LEU A 174 18.13 5.91 10.47
CA LEU A 174 17.75 4.62 9.94
C LEU A 174 17.94 4.50 8.41
N VAL A 175 17.57 5.55 7.67
CA VAL A 175 17.85 5.64 6.25
C VAL A 175 19.35 5.54 6.01
N THR A 176 20.18 6.20 6.81
CA THR A 176 21.65 6.10 6.68
C THR A 176 22.12 4.65 6.85
N ASP A 177 21.59 3.93 7.83
CA ASP A 177 22.00 2.58 8.17
C ASP A 177 21.57 1.52 7.14
N HIS A 178 20.39 1.72 6.53
CA HIS A 178 19.75 0.67 5.74
C HIS A 178 19.51 1.02 4.27
N TYR A 179 19.78 2.25 3.82
CA TYR A 179 19.42 2.65 2.46
C TYR A 179 20.12 1.81 1.40
N SER A 180 21.45 1.75 1.41
CA SER A 180 22.21 1.05 0.37
C SER A 180 21.96 -0.46 0.35
N SER A 181 21.69 -1.06 1.51
CA SER A 181 21.52 -2.52 1.63
C SER A 181 20.08 -2.98 1.39
N SER A 182 19.09 -2.15 1.72
CA SER A 182 17.69 -2.59 1.81
C SER A 182 16.70 -1.69 1.09
N MET A 183 16.93 -0.36 1.02
CA MET A 183 15.96 0.56 0.42
C MET A 183 16.25 0.89 -1.04
N ASP A 184 17.53 1.01 -1.43
CA ASP A 184 17.94 1.30 -2.80
C ASP A 184 17.42 0.24 -3.80
N PRO A 185 17.46 -1.07 -3.49
CA PRO A 185 16.93 -2.13 -4.35
C PRO A 185 15.39 -2.19 -4.39
N CYS A 186 14.68 -1.26 -3.75
CA CYS A 186 13.23 -1.25 -3.79
C CYS A 186 12.71 -0.62 -5.10
N SER A 187 11.84 -1.35 -5.78
CA SER A 187 11.11 -0.91 -6.97
C SER A 187 9.97 0.06 -6.64
N SER A 188 9.44 0.03 -5.42
CA SER A 188 8.35 0.89 -4.96
C SER A 188 8.47 1.17 -3.45
N PHE A 189 8.01 2.35 -3.06
CA PHE A 189 7.94 2.81 -1.67
C PHE A 189 6.48 3.08 -1.30
N PHE A 190 5.87 2.21 -0.49
CA PHE A 190 4.50 2.38 -0.05
C PHE A 190 4.44 3.20 1.23
N PHE A 191 3.65 4.28 1.24
CA PHE A 191 3.35 5.04 2.45
C PHE A 191 1.90 4.82 2.86
N LEU A 192 1.71 4.07 3.94
CA LEU A 192 0.42 3.71 4.52
C LEU A 192 0.10 4.66 5.68
N SER A 193 -1.05 5.31 5.63
CA SER A 193 -1.51 6.21 6.70
C SER A 193 -3.03 6.20 6.86
N ASN A 194 -3.52 6.65 8.01
CA ASN A 194 -4.92 6.82 8.34
C ASN A 194 -5.13 8.22 8.98
N SER A 195 -6.33 8.50 9.50
CA SER A 195 -6.64 9.78 10.15
C SER A 195 -5.86 10.03 11.45
N ASP A 196 -5.45 8.95 12.12
CA ASP A 196 -4.86 8.93 13.45
C ASP A 196 -3.34 8.75 13.38
N SER A 197 -2.77 8.78 12.17
CA SER A 197 -1.33 8.69 11.92
C SER A 197 -0.58 9.85 12.57
N ALA A 198 0.60 9.58 13.15
CA ALA A 198 1.44 10.62 13.75
C ALA A 198 1.83 11.72 12.74
N MET A 199 2.08 11.35 11.48
CA MET A 199 2.36 12.29 10.39
C MET A 199 1.87 11.74 9.05
N THR A 200 1.21 12.57 8.26
CA THR A 200 0.88 12.26 6.86
C THR A 200 2.13 12.31 5.98
N PHE A 201 2.07 11.72 4.78
CA PHE A 201 3.18 11.79 3.80
C PHE A 201 3.62 13.23 3.52
N VAL A 202 2.66 14.16 3.40
CA VAL A 202 2.93 15.57 3.10
C VAL A 202 3.65 16.24 4.27
N GLU A 203 3.26 15.94 5.50
CA GLU A 203 3.91 16.46 6.71
C GLU A 203 5.32 15.87 6.87
N THR A 204 5.48 14.55 6.66
CA THR A 204 6.80 13.90 6.71
C THR A 204 7.74 14.50 5.68
N ARG A 205 7.29 14.70 4.44
CA ARG A 205 8.06 15.35 3.38
C ARG A 205 8.44 16.79 3.75
N ALA A 206 7.49 17.57 4.28
CA ALA A 206 7.76 18.95 4.67
C ALA A 206 8.79 19.02 5.82
N ALA A 207 8.69 18.13 6.79
CA ALA A 207 9.64 18.03 7.91
C ALA A 207 11.03 17.54 7.45
N TRP A 208 11.09 16.55 6.56
CA TRP A 208 12.33 16.08 5.95
C TRP A 208 13.10 17.22 5.27
N LYS A 209 12.36 18.05 4.51
CA LYS A 209 12.93 19.23 3.86
C LYS A 209 13.35 20.31 4.85
N SER A 210 12.56 20.59 5.89
CA SER A 210 12.88 21.63 6.87
C SER A 210 14.13 21.32 7.70
N ARG A 211 14.46 20.03 7.89
CA ARG A 211 15.74 19.58 8.48
C ARG A 211 16.94 19.62 7.53
N GLY A 212 16.70 19.93 6.26
CA GLY A 212 17.73 19.92 5.23
C GLY A 212 18.20 18.51 4.85
N TYR A 213 17.37 17.48 5.07
CA TYR A 213 17.69 16.11 4.66
C TYR A 213 17.42 15.84 3.18
N ALA A 214 16.62 16.69 2.52
CA ALA A 214 16.32 16.55 1.09
C ALA A 214 17.58 16.46 0.21
N ASP A 215 18.65 17.19 0.56
CA ASP A 215 19.91 17.21 -0.20
C ASP A 215 21.04 16.37 0.48
N LYS A 216 20.80 15.84 1.67
CA LYS A 216 21.82 15.16 2.49
C LYS A 216 21.60 13.66 2.63
N MET A 217 20.36 13.21 2.50
CA MET A 217 19.98 11.82 2.68
C MET A 217 19.68 11.17 1.34
N PRO A 218 20.00 9.87 1.18
CA PRO A 218 19.79 9.17 -0.08
C PRO A 218 18.30 8.92 -0.38
N LEU A 219 17.45 8.85 0.67
CA LEU A 219 16.01 8.75 0.51
C LEU A 219 15.39 10.13 0.20
N SER A 220 14.73 10.23 -0.95
CA SER A 220 13.98 11.42 -1.34
C SER A 220 12.47 11.17 -1.27
N PHE A 221 11.73 12.05 -0.59
CA PHE A 221 10.26 12.06 -0.61
C PHE A 221 9.67 12.67 -1.91
N ASP A 222 10.54 13.09 -2.82
CA ASP A 222 10.23 13.47 -4.20
C ASP A 222 10.48 12.33 -5.21
N ASP A 223 10.92 11.16 -4.73
CA ASP A 223 11.11 9.98 -5.57
C ASP A 223 9.76 9.51 -6.17
N LYS A 224 9.76 9.22 -7.47
CA LYS A 224 8.59 8.69 -8.20
C LYS A 224 8.16 7.30 -7.74
N ARG A 225 9.01 6.58 -7.01
CA ARG A 225 8.71 5.26 -6.43
C ARG A 225 7.67 5.33 -5.31
N TRP A 226 7.39 6.51 -4.75
CA TRP A 226 6.42 6.67 -3.67
C TRP A 226 4.98 6.49 -4.13
N VAL A 227 4.30 5.50 -3.54
CA VAL A 227 2.88 5.23 -3.69
C VAL A 227 2.19 5.49 -2.34
N ARG A 228 1.21 6.38 -2.32
CA ARG A 228 0.52 6.79 -1.09
C ARG A 228 -0.82 6.07 -1.00
N LEU A 229 -1.00 5.30 0.06
CA LEU A 229 -2.19 4.46 0.21
C LEU A 229 -2.79 4.64 1.61
N PRO A 230 -4.12 4.49 1.75
CA PRO A 230 -4.70 4.36 3.09
C PRO A 230 -4.17 3.09 3.75
N GLU A 231 -4.00 3.10 5.07
CA GLU A 231 -3.57 1.92 5.83
C GLU A 231 -4.54 0.73 5.69
N THR A 232 -5.78 1.00 5.30
CA THR A 232 -6.78 -0.04 4.98
C THR A 232 -6.51 -0.76 3.66
N SER A 233 -5.59 -0.29 2.84
CA SER A 233 -5.31 -0.86 1.51
C SER A 233 -4.93 -2.33 1.51
N PRO A 234 -4.09 -2.82 2.44
CA PRO A 234 -3.75 -4.24 2.55
C PRO A 234 -4.85 -5.08 3.24
N HIS A 235 -5.94 -4.45 3.71
CA HIS A 235 -6.97 -5.16 4.47
C HIS A 235 -7.96 -5.84 3.51
N TYR A 236 -7.93 -7.17 3.51
CA TYR A 236 -8.87 -7.99 2.76
C TYR A 236 -9.48 -9.04 3.70
N GLY A 237 -10.81 -9.12 3.75
CA GLY A 237 -11.52 -10.06 4.63
C GLY A 237 -11.29 -9.81 6.13
N ASN A 238 -11.29 -10.88 6.93
CA ASN A 238 -11.20 -10.81 8.41
C ASN A 238 -9.74 -10.85 8.92
N MET A 239 -8.82 -10.11 8.32
CA MET A 239 -7.38 -10.11 8.71
C MET A 239 -7.05 -9.32 10.00
N GLY A 240 -8.02 -9.16 10.90
CA GLY A 240 -7.84 -8.51 12.21
C GLY A 240 -7.33 -7.06 12.12
N THR A 241 -6.81 -6.54 13.23
CA THR A 241 -6.16 -5.22 13.31
C THR A 241 -4.69 -5.33 12.90
N LEU A 242 -4.10 -4.31 12.25
CA LEU A 242 -2.66 -4.29 11.91
C LEU A 242 -1.76 -4.30 13.16
N TYR A 243 -2.33 -3.79 14.24
CA TYR A 243 -1.61 -3.41 15.44
C TYR A 243 -1.59 -4.50 16.49
N HIS A 244 -0.61 -4.41 17.38
CA HIS A 244 -0.60 -5.08 18.66
C HIS A 244 -0.14 -4.11 19.74
N GLU A 245 -0.41 -4.45 21.00
CA GLU A 245 0.04 -3.66 22.14
C GLU A 245 1.41 -4.19 22.58
N ASP A 246 2.42 -3.35 22.47
CA ASP A 246 3.73 -3.59 23.04
C ASP A 246 3.78 -2.99 24.45
N PRO A 247 4.18 -3.74 25.49
CA PRO A 247 4.20 -3.26 26.87
C PRO A 247 5.13 -2.06 27.13
N GLU A 248 6.18 -1.91 26.32
CA GLU A 248 7.22 -0.88 26.50
C GLU A 248 6.96 0.35 25.61
N ILE A 249 6.45 0.10 24.40
CA ILE A 249 6.38 1.08 23.32
C ILE A 249 4.93 1.53 23.04
N GLY A 250 3.94 0.76 23.51
CA GLY A 250 2.52 0.99 23.26
C GLY A 250 2.04 0.34 21.96
N THR A 251 0.96 0.86 21.38
CA THR A 251 0.37 0.26 20.17
C THR A 251 1.26 0.47 18.94
N VAL A 252 1.79 -0.62 18.38
CA VAL A 252 2.68 -0.64 17.21
C VAL A 252 2.26 -1.67 16.17
N VAL A 253 2.79 -1.55 14.95
CA VAL A 253 2.48 -2.47 13.85
C VAL A 253 3.04 -3.86 14.17
N SER A 254 2.23 -4.90 14.00
CA SER A 254 2.72 -6.28 14.14
C SER A 254 3.38 -6.75 12.85
N GLU A 255 4.63 -7.21 12.92
CA GLU A 255 5.36 -7.74 11.75
C GLU A 255 4.58 -8.88 11.07
N ALA A 256 4.15 -9.89 11.83
CA ALA A 256 3.43 -11.04 11.28
C ALA A 256 2.16 -10.63 10.54
N LYS A 257 1.42 -9.63 11.07
CA LYS A 257 0.20 -9.13 10.45
C LYS A 257 0.49 -8.26 9.24
N LEU A 258 1.53 -7.43 9.29
CA LEU A 258 1.98 -6.63 8.15
C LEU A 258 2.41 -7.56 7.00
N THR A 259 3.25 -8.54 7.29
CA THR A 259 3.73 -9.54 6.33
C THR A 259 2.56 -10.27 5.68
N ALA A 260 1.62 -10.81 6.48
CA ALA A 260 0.45 -11.51 5.95
C ALA A 260 -0.37 -10.66 4.96
N ARG A 261 -0.41 -9.34 5.17
CA ARG A 261 -1.15 -8.38 4.35
C ARG A 261 -0.42 -7.95 3.10
N VAL A 262 0.89 -7.75 3.20
CA VAL A 262 1.74 -7.32 2.09
C VAL A 262 1.85 -8.43 1.03
N ILE A 263 1.89 -9.69 1.46
CA ILE A 263 2.01 -10.87 0.57
C ILE A 263 0.66 -11.41 0.07
N THR A 264 -0.46 -10.78 0.40
CA THR A 264 -1.79 -11.27 0.01
C THR A 264 -2.49 -10.23 -0.86
N GLY A 265 -2.91 -10.67 -2.04
CA GLY A 265 -3.78 -9.90 -2.91
C GLY A 265 -5.10 -10.64 -3.13
N LEU A 266 -5.98 -10.02 -3.90
CA LEU A 266 -7.27 -10.62 -4.23
C LEU A 266 -7.71 -10.20 -5.63
N LEU A 267 -8.11 -11.17 -6.44
CA LEU A 267 -8.80 -10.95 -7.70
C LEU A 267 -10.26 -11.40 -7.55
N GLU A 268 -11.18 -10.46 -7.72
CA GLU A 268 -12.62 -10.72 -7.71
C GLU A 268 -13.19 -10.53 -9.11
N LEU A 269 -13.86 -11.55 -9.66
CA LEU A 269 -14.42 -11.53 -11.02
C LEU A 269 -15.93 -11.73 -11.00
N ASP A 270 -16.64 -11.13 -11.96
CA ASP A 270 -18.10 -11.21 -12.11
C ASP A 270 -18.59 -12.42 -12.90
N SER A 271 -17.71 -13.24 -13.45
CA SER A 271 -17.99 -14.42 -14.29
C SER A 271 -17.22 -15.63 -13.80
#